data_AF-A0A1G5HFD4-F1
#
_entry.id   AF-A0A1G5HFD4-F1
#
_cell.length_a   1.000
_cell.length_b   1.000
_cell.length_c   1.000
_cell.angle_alpha   90.00
_cell.angle_beta   90.00
_cell.angle_gamma   90.00
#
_symmetry.space_group_name_H-M   'P 1'
#
loop_
_entity.id
_entity.type
_entity.pdbx_description
1 polymer ?
#
loop_
_entity_poly.entity_id
_entity_poly.type
_entity_poly.pdbx_seq_one_letter_code
_entity_poly.pdbx_strand_id
1 'polypeptide(L)'
;MTSITLADGSVLEVSRYPLPEGVEDDGTPLNRTQLARAFGVSENTVGKWAGQGMPALSAGQNGVAYEFSLAQCWAWKQDRDARLRSAKQRGDQLAAQAALAFRNLDEDQAEEEGELTAADLRQWSEAEYHRNRVAEQRGDLVRVDRMRTLIEDVFVTFGAEMDTLPDFAEMEFGLSPAQVAKMQERCDQMREEVRRQIEAVLGRSSVVRLARQGEMDLG
;
A
#
# COMPACT_ATOMS: atom_id res chain seq x y z
N MET A 1 -8.25 27.09 -12.42
CA MET A 1 -7.79 26.30 -13.60
C MET A 1 -8.11 24.85 -13.31
N THR A 2 -9.09 24.28 -14.01
CA THR A 2 -9.69 22.98 -13.65
C THR A 2 -8.94 21.79 -14.23
N SER A 3 -8.10 22.03 -15.25
CA SER A 3 -7.29 21.04 -15.94
C SER A 3 -5.84 21.51 -16.07
N ILE A 4 -4.92 20.55 -16.10
CA ILE A 4 -3.48 20.76 -16.33
C ILE A 4 -2.99 19.87 -17.46
N THR A 5 -2.05 20.38 -18.25
CA THR A 5 -1.34 19.58 -19.25
C THR A 5 -0.05 19.05 -18.63
N LEU A 6 0.11 17.73 -18.67
CA LEU A 6 1.30 17.05 -18.15
C LEU A 6 2.44 17.06 -19.19
N ALA A 7 3.64 16.71 -18.75
CA ALA A 7 4.83 16.70 -19.59
C ALA A 7 4.75 15.72 -20.78
N ASP A 8 3.89 14.70 -20.70
CA ASP A 8 3.60 13.75 -21.77
C ASP A 8 2.52 14.23 -22.76
N GLY A 9 2.02 15.46 -22.59
CA GLY A 9 0.96 16.04 -23.40
C GLY A 9 -0.45 15.62 -23.00
N SER A 10 -0.61 14.73 -22.02
CA SER A 10 -1.93 14.35 -21.52
C SER A 10 -2.56 15.45 -20.67
N VAL A 11 -3.89 15.53 -20.70
CA VAL A 11 -4.66 16.51 -19.91
C VAL A 11 -5.25 15.81 -18.69
N LEU A 12 -4.97 16.36 -17.50
CA LEU A 12 -5.48 15.88 -16.23
C LEU A 12 -6.45 16.91 -15.63
N GLU A 13 -7.68 16.50 -15.38
CA GLU A 13 -8.67 17.27 -14.64
C GLU A 13 -8.36 17.22 -13.14
N VAL A 14 -7.95 18.35 -12.56
CA VAL A 14 -7.57 18.48 -11.14
C VAL A 14 -8.80 18.24 -10.25
N SER A 15 -9.99 18.66 -10.68
CA SER A 15 -11.25 18.47 -9.94
C SER A 15 -11.63 17.01 -9.73
N ARG A 16 -11.09 16.07 -10.53
CA ARG A 16 -11.30 14.62 -10.35
C ARG A 16 -10.64 14.10 -9.07
N TYR A 17 -9.63 14.79 -8.59
CA TYR A 17 -8.83 14.40 -7.43
C TYR A 17 -8.76 15.60 -6.46
N PRO A 18 -9.86 15.94 -5.79
CA PRO A 18 -9.87 17.05 -4.83
C PRO A 18 -8.91 16.75 -3.68
N LEU A 19 -8.40 17.83 -3.08
CA LEU A 19 -7.60 17.71 -1.85
C LEU A 19 -8.42 17.05 -0.73
N PRO A 20 -7.77 16.35 0.21
CA PRO A 20 -8.44 15.77 1.37
C PRO A 20 -9.22 16.81 2.18
N GLU A 21 -10.28 16.37 2.84
CA GLU A 21 -11.07 17.22 3.73
C GLU A 21 -10.18 17.82 4.84
N GLY A 22 -10.31 19.13 5.07
CA GLY A 22 -9.52 19.88 6.05
C GLY A 22 -8.17 20.39 5.55
N VAL A 23 -7.79 20.13 4.29
CA VAL A 23 -6.59 20.74 3.67
C VAL A 23 -6.97 22.09 3.06
N GLU A 24 -6.41 23.16 3.61
CA GLU A 24 -6.50 24.50 3.03
C GLU A 24 -5.42 24.66 1.95
N ASP A 25 -5.82 25.04 0.74
CA ASP A 25 -4.94 25.45 -0.36
C ASP A 25 -5.36 26.85 -0.79
N ASP A 26 -4.61 27.85 -0.34
CA ASP A 26 -4.83 29.26 -0.67
C ASP A 26 -4.24 29.64 -2.04
N GLY A 27 -3.69 28.66 -2.77
CA GLY A 27 -3.05 28.86 -4.07
C GLY A 27 -1.61 29.36 -3.99
N THR A 28 -1.03 29.47 -2.79
CA THR A 28 0.37 29.87 -2.62
C THR A 28 1.32 28.81 -3.19
N PRO A 29 2.25 29.18 -4.09
CA PRO A 29 3.25 28.24 -4.60
C PRO A 29 4.13 27.68 -3.47
N LEU A 30 4.31 26.36 -3.47
CA LEU A 30 5.14 25.65 -2.50
C LEU A 30 6.50 25.31 -3.11
N ASN A 31 7.56 25.42 -2.33
CA ASN A 31 8.85 24.86 -2.68
C ASN A 31 8.93 23.34 -2.41
N ARG A 32 10.01 22.71 -2.85
CA ARG A 32 10.22 21.26 -2.72
C ARG A 32 10.13 20.75 -1.27
N THR A 33 10.69 21.49 -0.30
CA THR A 33 10.65 21.15 1.12
C THR A 33 9.22 21.24 1.68
N GLN A 34 8.50 22.31 1.34
CA GLN A 34 7.12 22.52 1.77
C GLN A 34 6.19 21.45 1.19
N LEU A 35 6.33 21.14 -0.09
CA LEU A 35 5.54 20.10 -0.75
C LEU A 35 5.83 18.71 -0.18
N ALA A 36 7.10 18.41 0.13
CA ALA A 36 7.49 17.17 0.78
C ALA A 36 6.81 17.00 2.15
N ARG A 37 6.77 18.07 2.96
CA ARG A 37 6.05 18.08 4.24
C ARG A 37 4.54 17.91 4.06
N ALA A 38 3.94 18.61 3.09
CA ALA A 38 2.51 18.53 2.81
C ALA A 38 2.07 17.09 2.42
N PHE A 39 2.93 16.36 1.70
CA PHE A 39 2.65 14.97 1.30
C PHE A 39 3.17 13.91 2.27
N GLY A 40 3.89 14.30 3.34
CA GLY A 40 4.51 13.35 4.27
C GLY A 40 5.59 12.47 3.63
N VAL A 41 6.36 13.00 2.68
CA VAL A 41 7.43 12.28 1.96
C VAL A 41 8.77 13.00 2.06
N SER A 42 9.85 12.36 1.59
CA SER A 42 11.18 13.01 1.51
C SER A 42 11.26 13.98 0.34
N GLU A 43 12.12 15.01 0.44
CA GLU A 43 12.41 15.90 -0.69
C GLU A 43 12.96 15.12 -1.89
N ASN A 44 13.76 14.08 -1.68
CA ASN A 44 14.26 13.20 -2.75
C ASN A 44 13.14 12.57 -3.55
N THR A 45 12.07 12.14 -2.87
CA THR A 45 10.86 11.60 -3.51
C THR A 45 10.19 12.65 -4.41
N VAL A 46 10.04 13.89 -3.92
CA VAL A 46 9.46 15.00 -4.70
C VAL A 46 10.30 15.31 -5.94
N GLY A 47 11.63 15.30 -5.83
CA GLY A 47 12.53 15.50 -6.98
C GLY A 47 12.42 14.38 -8.01
N LYS A 48 12.31 13.12 -7.56
CA LYS A 48 12.04 11.98 -8.44
C LYS A 48 10.71 12.16 -9.17
N TRP A 49 9.66 12.60 -8.49
CA TRP A 49 8.35 12.83 -9.09
C TRP A 49 8.38 13.96 -10.12
N ALA A 50 9.09 15.06 -9.84
CA ALA A 50 9.33 16.12 -10.82
C ALA A 50 10.00 15.58 -12.09
N GLY A 51 11.03 14.73 -11.94
CA GLY A 51 11.67 14.04 -13.08
C GLY A 51 10.78 13.04 -13.82
N GLN A 52 9.68 12.59 -13.20
CA GLN A 52 8.66 11.72 -13.80
C GLN A 52 7.51 12.51 -14.46
N GLY A 53 7.62 13.84 -14.53
CA GLY A 53 6.60 14.69 -15.14
C GLY A 53 5.52 15.19 -14.18
N MET A 54 5.79 15.19 -12.86
CA MET A 54 4.94 15.91 -11.91
C MET A 54 4.89 17.40 -12.26
N PRO A 55 3.71 18.02 -12.26
CA PRO A 55 3.56 19.42 -12.64
C PRO A 55 4.33 20.34 -11.70
N ALA A 56 5.08 21.27 -12.27
CA ALA A 56 5.72 22.39 -11.57
C ALA A 56 5.25 23.69 -12.23
N LEU A 57 4.95 24.71 -11.44
CA LEU A 57 4.61 26.04 -11.92
C LEU A 57 5.84 26.73 -12.51
N SER A 58 6.99 26.53 -11.86
CA SER A 58 8.29 27.02 -12.32
C SER A 58 9.35 25.95 -12.10
N ALA A 59 9.99 25.53 -13.19
CA ALA A 59 11.17 24.68 -13.15
C ALA A 59 12.38 25.58 -12.86
N GLY A 60 12.72 25.73 -11.57
CA GLY A 60 13.76 26.66 -11.13
C GLY A 60 15.04 26.57 -11.97
N GLN A 61 15.53 27.71 -12.46
CA GLN A 61 16.84 27.83 -13.13
C GLN A 61 17.73 28.82 -12.37
N ASN A 62 19.05 28.59 -12.38
CA ASN A 62 20.09 29.46 -11.84
C ASN A 62 19.74 30.13 -10.49
N GLY A 63 19.64 29.33 -9.42
CA GLY A 63 19.44 29.83 -8.05
C GLY A 63 17.98 30.07 -7.64
N VAL A 64 17.01 29.89 -8.55
CA VAL A 64 15.57 29.95 -8.25
C VAL A 64 15.07 28.58 -7.82
N ALA A 65 14.33 28.51 -6.70
CA ALA A 65 13.73 27.28 -6.21
C ALA A 65 12.54 26.85 -7.09
N TYR A 66 12.28 25.55 -7.18
CA TYR A 66 11.07 25.05 -7.84
C TYR A 66 9.82 25.55 -7.13
N GLU A 67 8.81 25.90 -7.92
CA GLU A 67 7.49 26.29 -7.43
C GLU A 67 6.44 25.27 -7.86
N PHE A 68 5.63 24.81 -6.92
CA PHE A 68 4.62 23.77 -7.10
C PHE A 68 3.26 24.24 -6.60
N SER A 69 2.19 23.79 -7.27
CA SER A 69 0.82 23.93 -6.76
C SER A 69 0.41 22.66 -6.02
N LEU A 70 -0.08 22.81 -4.78
CA LEU A 70 -0.49 21.68 -3.95
C LEU A 70 -1.60 20.85 -4.61
N ALA A 71 -2.70 21.48 -5.06
CA ALA A 71 -3.78 20.81 -5.75
C ALA A 71 -3.34 20.08 -7.03
N GLN A 72 -2.49 20.69 -7.87
CA GLN A 72 -2.04 20.07 -9.12
C GLN A 72 -1.15 18.86 -8.88
N CYS A 73 -0.19 18.99 -7.95
CA CYS A 73 0.69 17.87 -7.58
C CYS A 73 -0.07 16.74 -6.91
N TRP A 74 -1.09 17.05 -6.10
CA TRP A 74 -1.98 16.05 -5.50
C TRP A 74 -2.76 15.28 -6.58
N ALA A 75 -3.39 15.99 -7.52
CA ALA A 75 -4.14 15.34 -8.59
C ALA A 75 -3.26 14.43 -9.43
N TRP A 76 -2.06 14.88 -9.80
CA TRP A 76 -1.10 14.06 -10.54
C TRP A 76 -0.69 12.81 -9.76
N LYS A 77 -0.41 12.94 -8.46
CA LYS A 77 -0.06 11.80 -7.61
C LYS A 77 -1.18 10.78 -7.58
N GLN A 78 -2.43 11.22 -7.38
CA GLN A 78 -3.58 10.33 -7.28
C GLN A 78 -3.89 9.63 -8.60
N ASP A 79 -3.78 10.33 -9.73
CA ASP A 79 -3.93 9.74 -11.06
C ASP A 79 -2.84 8.70 -11.34
N ARG A 80 -1.57 9.03 -11.08
CA ARG A 80 -0.45 8.08 -11.20
C ARG A 80 -0.67 6.85 -10.34
N ASP A 81 -1.02 7.01 -9.07
CA ASP A 81 -1.22 5.91 -8.14
C ASP A 81 -2.47 5.07 -8.53
N ALA A 82 -3.48 5.67 -9.17
CA ALA A 82 -4.61 4.95 -9.77
C ALA A 82 -4.18 4.14 -11.01
N ARG A 83 -3.36 4.70 -11.90
CA ARG A 83 -2.80 3.99 -13.07
C ARG A 83 -1.92 2.81 -12.66
N LEU A 84 -1.08 2.99 -11.63
CA LEU A 84 -0.24 1.91 -11.10
C LEU A 84 -1.09 0.78 -10.49
N ARG A 85 -2.12 1.12 -9.71
CA ARG A 85 -3.05 0.13 -9.13
C ARG A 85 -3.81 -0.63 -10.22
N SER A 86 -4.32 0.05 -11.25
CA SER A 86 -5.06 -0.60 -12.34
C SER A 86 -4.16 -1.47 -13.22
N ALA A 87 -2.91 -1.06 -13.46
CA ALA A 87 -1.93 -1.89 -14.16
C ALA A 87 -1.60 -3.17 -13.37
N LYS A 88 -1.38 -3.04 -12.06
CA LYS A 88 -1.15 -4.20 -11.17
C LYS A 88 -2.35 -5.14 -11.16
N GLN A 89 -3.56 -4.62 -10.96
CA GLN A 89 -4.78 -5.45 -10.95
C GLN A 89 -5.00 -6.19 -12.26
N ARG A 90 -4.75 -5.56 -13.41
CA ARG A 90 -4.81 -6.23 -14.72
C ARG A 90 -3.77 -7.33 -14.84
N GLY A 91 -2.54 -7.09 -14.37
CA GLY A 91 -1.49 -8.11 -14.31
C GLY A 91 -1.89 -9.31 -13.44
N ASP A 92 -2.41 -9.05 -12.25
CA ASP A 92 -2.88 -10.08 -11.32
C ASP A 92 -4.06 -10.89 -11.91
N GLN A 93 -5.00 -10.21 -12.59
CA GLN A 93 -6.12 -10.86 -13.29
C GLN A 93 -5.66 -11.74 -14.45
N LEU A 94 -4.73 -11.26 -15.27
CA LEU A 94 -4.16 -12.04 -16.37
C LEU A 94 -3.40 -13.26 -15.85
N ALA A 95 -2.63 -13.10 -14.77
CA ALA A 95 -1.91 -14.20 -14.13
C ALA A 95 -2.88 -15.24 -13.54
N ALA A 96 -3.98 -14.80 -12.91
CA ALA A 96 -5.01 -15.69 -12.39
C ALA A 96 -5.74 -16.46 -13.49
N GLN A 97 -6.09 -15.79 -14.60
CA GLN A 97 -6.69 -16.44 -15.78
C GLN A 97 -5.74 -17.46 -16.41
N ALA A 98 -4.46 -17.10 -16.59
CA ALA A 98 -3.44 -17.99 -17.11
C ALA A 98 -3.26 -19.22 -16.21
N ALA A 99 -3.21 -19.04 -14.89
CA ALA A 99 -3.07 -20.14 -13.94
C ALA A 99 -4.25 -21.14 -14.00
N LEU A 100 -5.47 -20.68 -14.30
CA LEU A 100 -6.62 -21.55 -14.51
C LEU A 100 -6.56 -22.27 -15.86
N ALA A 101 -6.13 -21.59 -16.92
CA ALA A 101 -5.95 -22.19 -18.24
C ALA A 101 -4.86 -23.28 -18.25
N PHE A 102 -3.72 -23.02 -17.60
CA PHE A 102 -2.63 -23.99 -17.50
C PHE A 102 -2.94 -25.18 -16.57
N ARG A 103 -3.85 -25.03 -15.60
CA ARG A 103 -4.29 -26.14 -14.72
C ARG A 103 -5.35 -27.05 -15.35
N ASN A 104 -6.00 -26.62 -16.43
CA ASN A 104 -7.01 -27.39 -17.17
C ASN A 104 -6.46 -28.01 -18.47
N LEU A 105 -5.14 -27.98 -18.67
CA LEU A 105 -4.46 -28.60 -19.81
C LEU A 105 -3.63 -29.80 -19.32
N ASP A 106 -4.34 -30.85 -18.97
CA ASP A 106 -3.90 -32.26 -18.90
C ASP A 106 -4.93 -33.00 -19.76
N GLU A 107 -4.67 -33.76 -20.82
CA GLU A 107 -3.50 -34.42 -21.40
C GLU A 107 -3.69 -34.33 -22.95
N ASP A 108 -2.62 -34.26 -23.77
CA ASP A 108 -2.61 -34.53 -25.23
C ASP A 108 -2.40 -33.37 -26.25
N GLN A 109 -2.42 -32.08 -25.90
CA GLN A 109 -2.32 -30.98 -26.92
C GLN A 109 -1.12 -30.03 -26.77
N ALA A 110 0.02 -30.51 -26.25
CA ALA A 110 1.15 -29.65 -25.95
C ALA A 110 2.15 -29.41 -27.10
N GLU A 111 2.02 -30.05 -28.27
CA GLU A 111 3.16 -30.09 -29.22
C GLU A 111 3.06 -29.21 -30.49
N GLU A 112 1.94 -28.56 -30.84
CA GLU A 112 1.85 -28.00 -32.22
C GLU A 112 1.56 -26.49 -32.40
N GLU A 113 1.22 -25.69 -31.38
CA GLU A 113 0.84 -24.28 -31.64
C GLU A 113 1.35 -23.21 -30.66
N GLY A 114 2.67 -22.98 -30.59
CA GLY A 114 3.08 -21.62 -30.25
C GLY A 114 4.57 -21.40 -30.04
N GLU A 115 5.23 -20.76 -30.98
CA GLU A 115 6.64 -20.35 -30.80
C GLU A 115 6.79 -18.98 -30.11
N LEU A 116 5.77 -18.56 -29.34
CA LEU A 116 5.89 -17.64 -28.19
C LEU A 116 5.53 -18.34 -26.87
N THR A 117 5.47 -19.69 -26.87
CA THR A 117 5.08 -20.49 -25.71
C THR A 117 6.28 -20.75 -24.80
N ALA A 118 6.08 -20.62 -23.50
CA ALA A 118 6.99 -20.97 -22.42
C ALA A 118 8.34 -20.22 -22.33
N ALA A 119 9.05 -19.91 -23.42
CA ALA A 119 10.35 -19.23 -23.38
C ALA A 119 10.20 -17.76 -22.96
N ASP A 120 9.29 -17.02 -23.61
CA ASP A 120 9.02 -15.62 -23.28
C ASP A 120 8.35 -15.48 -21.90
N LEU A 121 7.51 -16.44 -21.54
CA LEU A 121 6.88 -16.49 -20.22
C LEU A 121 7.90 -16.76 -19.12
N ARG A 122 8.88 -17.65 -19.35
CA ARG A 122 10.02 -17.86 -18.45
C ARG A 122 10.87 -16.60 -18.34
N GLN A 123 11.21 -15.96 -19.45
CA GLN A 123 12.04 -14.75 -19.44
C GLN A 123 11.37 -13.60 -18.69
N TRP A 124 10.06 -13.41 -18.85
CA TRP A 124 9.30 -12.40 -18.12
C TRP A 124 9.18 -12.75 -16.63
N SER A 125 8.93 -14.02 -16.30
CA SER A 125 8.86 -14.52 -14.92
C SER A 125 10.21 -14.42 -14.20
N GLU A 126 11.31 -14.71 -14.90
CA GLU A 126 12.68 -14.54 -14.41
C GLU A 126 12.99 -13.07 -14.17
N ALA A 127 12.63 -12.17 -15.10
CA ALA A 127 12.82 -10.74 -14.94
C ALA A 127 12.04 -10.17 -13.73
N GLU A 128 10.79 -10.59 -13.54
CA GLU A 128 9.99 -10.22 -12.36
C GLU A 128 10.53 -10.85 -11.07
N TYR A 129 10.97 -12.10 -11.11
CA TYR A 129 11.64 -12.75 -9.97
C TYR A 129 12.92 -12.00 -9.57
N HIS A 130 13.74 -11.58 -10.53
CA HIS A 130 14.95 -10.79 -10.26
C HIS A 130 14.63 -9.43 -9.66
N ARG A 131 13.58 -8.73 -10.12
CA ARG A 131 13.12 -7.46 -9.53
C ARG A 131 12.63 -7.64 -8.11
N ASN A 132 11.78 -8.64 -7.88
CA ASN A 132 11.24 -8.94 -6.55
C ASN A 132 12.34 -9.37 -5.59
N ARG A 133 13.31 -10.18 -6.05
CA ARG A 133 14.46 -10.60 -5.25
C ARG A 133 15.38 -9.44 -4.90
N VAL A 134 15.62 -8.51 -5.83
CA VAL A 134 16.40 -7.29 -5.55
C VAL A 134 15.66 -6.38 -4.55
N ALA A 135 14.33 -6.30 -4.63
CA ALA A 135 13.52 -5.57 -3.65
C ALA A 135 13.49 -6.25 -2.26
N GLU A 136 13.40 -7.58 -2.18
CA GLU A 136 13.54 -8.33 -0.93
C GLU A 136 14.92 -8.14 -0.29
N GLN A 137 16.00 -8.18 -1.08
CA GLN A 137 17.37 -7.93 -0.60
C GLN A 137 17.58 -6.52 -0.07
N ARG A 138 16.80 -5.55 -0.57
CA ARG A 138 16.78 -4.16 -0.08
C ARG A 138 15.85 -3.97 1.13
N GLY A 139 15.06 -4.99 1.50
CA GLY A 139 14.08 -4.92 2.57
C GLY A 139 12.76 -4.24 2.18
N ASP A 140 12.55 -3.94 0.89
CA ASP A 140 11.34 -3.29 0.39
C ASP A 140 10.13 -4.26 0.34
N LEU A 141 10.40 -5.57 0.30
CA LEU A 141 9.40 -6.63 0.30
C LEU A 141 9.78 -7.71 1.32
N VAL A 142 8.78 -8.23 2.03
CA VAL A 142 8.90 -9.42 2.88
C VAL A 142 7.89 -10.46 2.45
N ARG A 143 8.28 -11.74 2.53
CA ARG A 143 7.36 -12.85 2.28
C ARG A 143 6.18 -12.79 3.25
N VAL A 144 4.97 -12.95 2.72
CA VAL A 144 3.73 -12.93 3.52
C VAL A 144 3.76 -13.97 4.63
N ASP A 145 4.26 -15.18 4.37
CA ASP A 145 4.39 -16.23 5.40
C ASP A 145 5.31 -15.79 6.54
N ARG A 146 6.43 -15.13 6.21
CA ARG A 146 7.38 -14.62 7.22
C ARG A 146 6.77 -13.50 8.04
N MET A 147 6.01 -12.61 7.41
CA MET A 147 5.30 -11.54 8.12
C MET A 147 4.20 -12.10 9.02
N ARG A 148 3.46 -13.12 8.55
CA ARG A 148 2.46 -13.83 9.35
C ARG A 148 3.09 -14.43 10.60
N THR A 149 4.15 -15.22 10.44
CA THR A 149 4.86 -15.83 11.58
C THR A 149 5.41 -14.78 12.53
N LEU A 150 6.02 -13.70 12.03
CA LEU A 150 6.51 -12.62 12.88
C LEU A 150 5.38 -11.97 13.70
N ILE A 151 4.25 -11.67 13.06
CA ILE A 151 3.10 -11.07 13.75
C ILE A 151 2.55 -12.04 14.82
N GLU A 152 2.45 -13.32 14.49
CA GLU A 152 2.01 -14.36 15.43
C GLU A 152 2.95 -14.45 16.64
N ASP A 153 4.26 -14.57 16.41
CA ASP A 153 5.27 -14.63 17.46
C ASP A 153 5.25 -13.38 18.36
N VAL A 154 5.09 -12.19 17.76
CA VAL A 154 4.98 -10.93 18.49
C VAL A 154 3.74 -10.93 19.38
N PHE A 155 2.58 -11.36 18.88
CA PHE A 155 1.36 -11.39 19.68
C PHE A 155 1.39 -12.46 20.77
N VAL A 156 1.97 -13.64 20.50
CA VAL A 156 2.16 -14.68 21.52
C VAL A 156 3.09 -14.19 22.62
N THR A 157 4.23 -13.60 22.26
CA THR A 157 5.20 -13.08 23.23
C THR A 157 4.60 -11.94 24.05
N PHE A 158 3.99 -10.95 23.39
CA PHE A 158 3.34 -9.83 24.07
C PHE A 158 2.20 -10.29 24.97
N GLY A 159 1.42 -11.29 24.51
CA GLY A 159 0.45 -11.99 25.33
C GLY A 159 1.13 -12.51 26.59
N ALA A 160 2.02 -13.50 26.47
CA ALA A 160 2.68 -14.11 27.62
C ALA A 160 3.24 -13.07 28.62
N GLU A 161 3.91 -12.02 28.15
CA GLU A 161 4.43 -10.95 29.01
C GLU A 161 3.33 -10.19 29.76
N MET A 162 2.20 -9.87 29.12
CA MET A 162 1.08 -9.21 29.81
C MET A 162 0.39 -10.10 30.85
N ASP A 163 0.45 -11.43 30.72
CA ASP A 163 -0.07 -12.36 31.75
C ASP A 163 0.84 -12.39 32.97
N THR A 164 2.16 -12.41 32.75
CA THR A 164 3.16 -12.61 33.82
C THR A 164 3.63 -11.30 34.45
N LEU A 165 3.39 -10.15 33.80
CA LEU A 165 3.83 -8.85 34.28
C LEU A 165 3.34 -8.50 35.71
N PRO A 166 2.09 -8.79 36.11
CA PRO A 166 1.64 -8.54 37.47
C PRO A 166 2.38 -9.38 38.51
N ASP A 167 2.66 -10.64 38.20
CA ASP A 167 3.41 -11.56 39.09
C ASP A 167 4.87 -11.13 39.20
N PHE A 168 5.48 -10.74 38.08
CA PHE A 168 6.82 -10.14 38.06
C PHE A 168 6.86 -8.89 38.93
N ALA A 169 5.85 -8.01 38.81
CA ALA A 169 5.79 -6.79 39.57
C ALA A 169 5.55 -7.03 41.07
N GLU A 170 4.77 -8.05 41.44
CA GLU A 170 4.64 -8.52 42.82
C GLU A 170 5.99 -8.93 43.39
N MET A 171 6.73 -9.77 42.66
CA MET A 171 8.01 -10.32 43.10
C MET A 171 9.12 -9.27 43.19
N GLU A 172 9.26 -8.41 42.18
CA GLU A 172 10.37 -7.45 42.07
C GLU A 172 10.11 -6.13 42.79
N PHE A 173 8.86 -5.67 42.82
CA PHE A 173 8.50 -4.39 43.44
C PHE A 173 7.75 -4.53 44.76
N GLY A 174 7.47 -5.77 45.21
CA GLY A 174 6.81 -6.04 46.48
C GLY A 174 5.38 -5.49 46.54
N LEU A 175 4.66 -5.57 45.41
CA LEU A 175 3.28 -5.08 45.36
C LEU A 175 2.37 -5.85 46.32
N SER A 176 1.46 -5.15 46.97
CA SER A 176 0.42 -5.80 47.78
C SER A 176 -0.60 -6.53 46.88
N PRO A 177 -1.34 -7.53 47.40
CA PRO A 177 -2.34 -8.26 46.63
C PRO A 177 -3.40 -7.35 45.97
N ALA A 178 -3.78 -6.26 46.62
CA ALA A 178 -4.73 -5.29 46.07
C ALA A 178 -4.15 -4.46 44.92
N GLN A 179 -2.83 -4.23 44.91
CA GLN A 179 -2.12 -3.56 43.81
C GLN A 179 -1.92 -4.50 42.63
N VAL A 180 -1.58 -5.77 42.89
CA VAL A 180 -1.47 -6.81 41.86
C VAL A 180 -2.80 -6.99 41.13
N ALA A 181 -3.92 -7.08 41.85
CA ALA A 181 -5.26 -7.19 41.25
C ALA A 181 -5.59 -6.01 40.32
N LYS A 182 -5.25 -4.78 40.71
CA LYS A 182 -5.43 -3.59 39.86
C LYS A 182 -4.53 -3.63 38.62
N MET A 183 -3.34 -4.18 38.75
CA MET A 183 -2.40 -4.31 37.64
C MET A 183 -2.86 -5.39 36.65
N GLN A 184 -3.35 -6.53 37.14
CA GLN A 184 -3.99 -7.57 36.34
C GLN A 184 -5.15 -6.99 35.53
N GLU A 185 -6.08 -6.29 36.20
CA GLU A 185 -7.22 -5.65 35.53
C GLU A 185 -6.77 -4.67 34.44
N ARG A 186 -5.69 -3.91 34.68
CA ARG A 186 -5.13 -2.99 33.68
C ARG A 186 -4.51 -3.72 32.49
N CYS A 187 -3.82 -4.84 32.71
CA CYS A 187 -3.24 -5.67 31.65
C CYS A 187 -4.35 -6.30 30.78
N ASP A 188 -5.42 -6.78 31.41
CA ASP A 188 -6.59 -7.33 30.72
C ASP A 188 -7.31 -6.27 29.87
N GLN A 189 -7.52 -5.06 30.43
CA GLN A 189 -8.09 -3.93 29.68
C GLN A 189 -7.24 -3.57 28.45
N MET A 190 -5.91 -3.61 28.57
CA MET A 190 -5.00 -3.34 27.45
C MET A 190 -5.14 -4.39 26.35
N ARG A 191 -5.20 -5.67 26.71
CA ARG A 191 -5.39 -6.77 25.75
C ARG A 191 -6.71 -6.65 25.01
N GLU A 192 -7.76 -6.32 25.73
CA GLU A 192 -9.10 -6.12 25.16
C GLU A 192 -9.14 -4.92 24.20
N GLU A 193 -8.43 -3.84 24.52
CA GLU A 193 -8.29 -2.68 23.63
C GLU A 193 -7.51 -3.03 22.35
N VAL A 194 -6.41 -3.79 22.46
CA VAL A 194 -5.65 -4.26 21.28
C VAL A 194 -6.54 -5.14 20.40
N ARG A 195 -7.29 -6.09 20.99
CA ARG A 195 -8.27 -6.93 20.28
C ARG A 195 -9.29 -6.07 19.53
N ARG A 196 -9.89 -5.09 20.21
CA ARG A 196 -10.87 -4.17 19.63
C ARG A 196 -10.31 -3.39 18.43
N GLN A 197 -9.07 -2.90 18.52
CA GLN A 197 -8.43 -2.19 17.41
C GLN A 197 -8.19 -3.09 16.20
N ILE A 198 -7.71 -4.32 16.44
CA ILE A 198 -7.51 -5.32 15.37
C ILE A 198 -8.84 -5.62 14.68
N GLU A 199 -9.90 -5.88 15.45
CA GLU A 199 -11.25 -6.12 14.91
C GLU A 199 -11.81 -4.93 14.16
N ALA A 200 -11.55 -3.69 14.62
CA ALA A 200 -12.01 -2.50 13.92
C ALA A 200 -11.32 -2.30 12.56
N VAL A 201 -10.09 -2.78 12.39
CA VAL A 201 -9.35 -2.72 11.12
C VAL A 201 -9.78 -3.87 10.20
N LEU A 202 -9.86 -5.09 10.72
CA LEU A 202 -10.23 -6.28 9.95
C LEU A 202 -11.71 -6.29 9.59
N GLY A 203 -12.59 -5.85 10.50
CA GLY A 203 -14.03 -5.76 10.30
C GLY A 203 -14.45 -4.70 9.28
N ARG A 204 -13.64 -3.66 9.04
CA ARG A 204 -13.85 -2.70 7.94
C ARG A 204 -13.50 -3.28 6.56
N SER A 205 -12.67 -4.32 6.52
CA SER A 205 -12.20 -4.94 5.28
C SER A 205 -13.06 -6.12 4.82
N SER A 206 -14.06 -6.55 5.60
CA SER A 206 -14.86 -7.76 5.33
C SER A 206 -16.10 -7.53 4.45
N VAL A 207 -16.39 -6.30 4.01
CA VAL A 207 -17.51 -6.01 3.10
C VAL A 207 -17.00 -5.69 1.70
N VAL A 208 -16.38 -6.67 1.04
CA VAL A 208 -16.43 -6.76 -0.42
C VAL A 208 -17.44 -7.86 -0.75
N ARG A 209 -18.73 -7.51 -0.74
CA ARG A 209 -19.74 -8.32 -1.42
C ARG A 209 -19.48 -8.17 -2.92
N LEU A 210 -18.78 -9.13 -3.51
CA LEU A 210 -18.88 -9.39 -4.94
C LEU A 210 -20.35 -9.77 -5.23
N ALA A 211 -21.16 -8.78 -5.59
CA ALA A 211 -22.49 -9.03 -6.11
C ALA A 211 -22.34 -9.87 -7.39
N ARG A 212 -22.81 -11.12 -7.35
CA ARG A 212 -23.12 -11.88 -8.56
C ARG A 212 -24.19 -11.11 -9.30
N GLN A 213 -23.84 -10.46 -10.42
CA GLN A 213 -24.82 -10.01 -11.39
C GLN A 213 -25.54 -11.24 -11.92
N GLY A 214 -26.81 -11.37 -11.55
CA GLY A 214 -27.71 -12.42 -12.00
C GLY A 214 -28.05 -12.26 -13.47
N GLU A 215 -28.04 -13.41 -14.15
CA GLU A 215 -28.94 -13.83 -15.22
C GLU A 215 -29.83 -12.72 -15.82
N MET A 216 -29.45 -12.25 -17.01
CA MET A 216 -30.44 -11.67 -17.93
C MET A 216 -31.19 -12.82 -18.58
N ASP A 217 -32.42 -12.97 -18.11
CA ASP A 217 -33.52 -13.74 -18.69
C ASP A 217 -33.72 -13.31 -20.16
N LEU A 218 -33.49 -14.24 -21.09
CA LEU A 218 -33.83 -14.08 -22.51
C LEU A 218 -35.23 -14.68 -22.72
N GLY A 219 -36.23 -13.82 -22.56
CA GLY A 219 -37.57 -14.00 -23.12
C GLY A 219 -37.69 -13.37 -24.50
#